data_AF-U4LGU2-F1
#
_entry.id   AF-U4LGU2-F1
#
_cell.length_a   1.000
_cell.length_b   1.000
_cell.length_c   1.000
_cell.angle_alpha   90.00
_cell.angle_beta   90.00
_cell.angle_gamma   90.00
#
_symmetry.space_group_name_H-M   'P 1'
#
loop_
_entity.id
_entity.type
_entity.pdbx_description
1 polymer ?
#
loop_
_entity_poly.entity_id
_entity_poly.type
_entity_poly.pdbx_seq_one_letter_code
_entity_poly.pdbx_strand_id
1 'polypeptide(L)'
;MQQRVQKEKPAKDPNAVTEDDDEPDEWDKRINKTGCAVESEKLNDCFHDKKDWRLCKDEMKAFRECWAIHGNDSRTSTKNADE
;
A
#
# COMPACT_ATOMS: atom_id res chain seq x y z
N MET A 1 50.29 -19.43 10.88
CA MET A 1 49.48 -18.19 11.03
C MET A 1 49.06 -17.75 9.64
N GLN A 2 47.94 -18.28 9.14
CA GLN A 2 47.47 -18.00 7.77
C GLN A 2 46.66 -16.69 7.79
N GLN A 3 47.12 -15.71 7.02
CA GLN A 3 46.45 -14.43 6.80
C GLN A 3 45.15 -14.66 6.02
N ARG A 4 44.02 -14.25 6.61
CA ARG A 4 42.71 -14.25 5.96
C ARG A 4 42.55 -12.93 5.20
N VAL A 5 42.32 -13.06 3.90
CA VAL A 5 41.95 -11.99 2.96
C VAL A 5 40.77 -11.19 3.53
N GLN A 6 40.97 -9.90 3.74
CA GLN A 6 39.89 -8.99 4.09
C GLN A 6 39.02 -8.76 2.86
N LYS A 7 37.82 -9.34 2.88
CA LYS A 7 36.76 -9.07 1.89
C LYS A 7 36.16 -7.70 2.26
N GLU A 8 36.65 -6.66 1.59
CA GLU A 8 36.09 -5.30 1.67
C GLU A 8 34.61 -5.35 1.28
N LYS A 9 33.74 -5.00 2.22
CA LYS A 9 32.30 -4.86 2.01
C LYS A 9 32.07 -3.46 1.46
N PRO A 10 31.43 -3.27 0.29
CA PRO A 10 31.18 -1.94 -0.21
C PRO A 10 30.28 -1.19 0.76
N ALA A 11 30.74 0.00 1.15
CA ALA A 11 30.00 0.97 1.93
C ALA A 11 28.67 1.27 1.22
N LYS A 12 27.55 1.07 1.92
CA LYS A 12 26.27 1.64 1.51
C LYS A 12 26.40 3.15 1.70
N ASP A 13 26.40 3.88 0.60
CA ASP A 13 26.33 5.33 0.54
C ASP A 13 25.24 5.88 1.49
N PRO A 14 25.53 6.95 2.26
CA PRO A 14 24.55 7.59 3.14
C PRO A 14 23.57 8.51 2.37
N ASN A 15 23.50 8.38 1.03
CA ASN A 15 22.66 9.19 0.16
C ASN A 15 21.70 8.32 -0.65
N ALA A 16 20.96 7.44 0.04
CA ALA A 16 19.73 6.86 -0.47
C ALA A 16 18.57 7.51 0.30
N VAL A 17 18.43 8.83 0.13
CA VAL A 17 17.12 9.46 0.26
C VAL A 17 16.39 9.04 -1.00
N THR A 18 15.67 7.92 -0.95
CA THR A 18 14.66 7.64 -1.96
C THR A 18 13.58 8.68 -1.75
N GLU A 19 13.63 9.73 -2.56
CA GLU A 19 12.50 10.56 -2.96
C GLU A 19 11.42 9.61 -3.54
N ASP A 20 10.69 8.93 -2.67
CA ASP A 20 9.51 8.11 -2.97
C ASP A 20 8.38 8.55 -2.03
N ASP A 21 8.26 9.86 -1.84
CA ASP A 21 7.19 10.49 -1.04
C ASP A 21 6.16 11.19 -1.95
N ASP A 22 6.41 11.23 -3.27
CA ASP A 22 5.58 11.92 -4.27
C ASP A 22 5.02 10.98 -5.35
N GLU A 23 5.37 9.69 -5.34
CA GLU A 23 4.69 8.70 -6.21
C GLU A 23 3.57 8.02 -5.43
N PRO A 24 2.30 8.08 -5.89
CA PRO A 24 1.26 7.26 -5.30
C PRO A 24 1.69 5.80 -5.42
N ASP A 25 1.60 5.05 -4.33
CA ASP A 25 2.01 3.66 -4.31
C ASP A 25 1.19 2.84 -5.33
N GLU A 26 1.65 1.64 -5.68
CA GLU A 26 0.96 0.82 -6.69
C GLU A 26 -0.51 0.51 -6.30
N TRP A 27 -0.83 0.50 -5.01
CA TRP A 27 -2.18 0.29 -4.51
C TRP A 27 -3.03 1.56 -4.63
N ASP A 28 -2.52 2.74 -4.25
CA ASP A 28 -3.17 4.03 -4.47
C ASP A 28 -3.37 4.32 -5.96
N LYS A 29 -2.39 4.02 -6.82
CA LYS A 29 -2.54 4.10 -8.29
C LYS A 29 -3.68 3.23 -8.81
N ARG A 30 -3.93 2.06 -8.21
CA ARG A 30 -5.04 1.17 -8.59
C ARG A 30 -6.37 1.72 -8.11
N ILE A 31 -6.45 2.24 -6.89
CA ILE A 31 -7.65 2.83 -6.29
C ILE A 31 -8.03 4.14 -6.99
N ASN A 32 -7.07 4.95 -7.39
CA ASN A 32 -7.31 6.15 -8.21
C ASN A 32 -7.96 5.80 -9.56
N LYS A 33 -7.61 4.66 -10.16
CA LYS A 33 -8.21 4.19 -11.41
C LYS A 33 -9.61 3.60 -11.24
N THR A 34 -10.01 3.22 -10.04
CA THR A 34 -11.35 2.67 -9.81
C THR A 34 -12.43 3.74 -9.67
N GLY A 35 -12.04 4.98 -9.32
CA GLY A 35 -12.97 6.07 -9.03
C GLY A 35 -13.42 6.13 -7.57
N CYS A 36 -12.87 5.27 -6.70
CA CYS A 36 -13.19 5.21 -5.26
C CYS A 36 -12.03 5.72 -4.38
N ALA A 37 -11.21 6.63 -4.93
CA ALA A 37 -10.05 7.20 -4.25
C ALA A 37 -10.43 7.94 -2.97
N VAL A 38 -11.51 8.73 -3.03
CA VAL A 38 -11.96 9.58 -1.92
C VAL A 38 -12.35 8.74 -0.71
N GLU A 39 -13.06 7.65 -0.91
CA GLU A 39 -13.48 6.74 0.16
C GLU A 39 -12.28 5.96 0.72
N SER A 40 -11.31 5.62 -0.13
CA SER A 40 -10.06 4.99 0.29
C SER A 40 -9.20 5.92 1.14
N GLU A 41 -9.06 7.18 0.72
CA GLU A 41 -8.35 8.23 1.47
C GLU A 41 -9.00 8.45 2.83
N LYS A 42 -10.33 8.55 2.90
CA LYS A 42 -11.05 8.67 4.19
C LYS A 42 -10.82 7.47 5.11
N LEU A 43 -10.77 6.26 4.57
CA LEU A 43 -10.47 5.07 5.35
C LEU A 43 -9.02 5.09 5.88
N ASN A 44 -8.07 5.50 5.04
CA ASN A 44 -6.68 5.70 5.44
C ASN A 44 -6.57 6.80 6.51
N ASP A 45 -7.22 7.95 6.34
CA ASP A 45 -7.25 9.04 7.30
C ASP A 45 -7.79 8.57 8.66
N CYS A 46 -8.90 7.84 8.67
CA CYS A 46 -9.45 7.28 9.90
C CYS A 46 -8.48 6.30 10.56
N PHE A 47 -7.80 5.45 9.78
CA PHE A 47 -6.77 4.57 10.31
C PHE A 47 -5.55 5.35 10.78
N HIS A 48 -5.16 6.43 10.13
CA HIS A 48 -4.02 7.25 10.53
C HIS A 48 -4.29 7.99 11.83
N ASP A 49 -5.52 8.47 12.04
CA ASP A 49 -5.96 9.13 13.27
C ASP A 49 -6.14 8.13 14.43
N LYS A 50 -6.93 7.07 14.22
CA LYS A 50 -7.30 6.14 15.29
C LYS A 50 -6.34 4.97 15.47
N LYS A 51 -5.53 4.66 14.46
CA LYS A 51 -4.66 3.47 14.37
C LYS A 51 -5.40 2.15 14.59
N ASP A 52 -6.73 2.14 14.42
CA ASP A 52 -7.58 0.96 14.55
C ASP A 52 -8.68 0.96 13.48
N TRP A 53 -8.55 0.04 12.51
CA TRP A 53 -9.50 -0.13 11.41
C TRP A 53 -10.90 -0.56 11.89
N ARG A 54 -11.04 -1.13 13.10
CA ARG A 54 -12.34 -1.52 13.66
C ARG A 54 -13.18 -0.33 14.08
N LEU A 55 -12.56 0.84 14.27
CA LEU A 55 -13.22 2.11 14.57
C LEU A 55 -13.55 2.92 13.31
N CYS A 56 -13.20 2.39 12.13
CA CYS A 56 -13.40 3.00 10.82
C CYS A 56 -14.41 2.22 9.97
N LYS A 57 -15.44 1.67 10.61
CA LYS A 57 -16.44 0.81 9.96
C LYS A 57 -17.29 1.59 8.94
N ASP A 58 -17.59 2.85 9.24
CA ASP A 58 -18.39 3.71 8.38
C ASP A 58 -17.62 4.05 7.10
N GLU A 59 -16.34 4.41 7.21
CA GLU A 59 -15.44 4.66 6.08
C GLU A 59 -15.25 3.38 5.25
N MET A 60 -15.07 2.24 5.92
CA MET A 60 -14.95 0.95 5.24
C MET A 60 -16.23 0.56 4.50
N LYS A 61 -17.41 0.89 5.05
CA LYS A 61 -18.70 0.67 4.38
C LYS A 61 -18.83 1.56 3.15
N ALA A 62 -18.50 2.84 3.27
CA ALA A 62 -18.52 3.79 2.14
C ALA A 62 -17.61 3.32 1.00
N PHE A 63 -16.39 2.88 1.32
CA PHE A 63 -15.46 2.34 0.34
C PHE A 63 -16.04 1.11 -0.39
N ARG A 64 -16.66 0.17 0.34
CA ARG A 64 -17.32 -1.01 -0.26
C ARG A 64 -18.52 -0.63 -1.13
N GLU A 65 -19.31 0.35 -0.72
CA GLU A 65 -20.44 0.84 -1.51
C GLU A 65 -19.97 1.43 -2.84
N CYS A 66 -18.95 2.31 -2.81
CA CYS A 66 -18.33 2.80 -4.04
C CYS A 66 -17.76 1.65 -4.88
N TRP A 67 -17.04 0.72 -4.26
CA TRP A 67 -16.43 -0.43 -4.93
C TRP A 67 -17.45 -1.28 -5.69
N ALA A 68 -18.61 -1.52 -5.08
CA ALA A 68 -19.70 -2.27 -5.67
C ALA A 68 -20.37 -1.51 -6.83
N ILE A 69 -20.60 -0.20 -6.68
CA ILE A 69 -21.18 0.65 -7.74
C ILE A 69 -20.28 0.66 -8.98
N HIS A 70 -18.97 0.74 -8.78
CA HIS A 70 -17.99 0.76 -9.86
C HIS A 70 -17.64 -0.63 -10.42
N GLY A 71 -18.27 -1.70 -9.90
CA GLY A 71 -18.10 -3.06 -10.43
C GLY A 71 -16.68 -3.61 -10.26
N ASN A 72 -15.93 -3.15 -9.25
CA ASN A 72 -14.52 -3.52 -9.07
C ASN A 72 -14.32 -4.90 -8.42
N ASP A 73 -15.38 -5.65 -8.19
CA ASP A 73 -15.36 -6.98 -7.57
C ASP A 73 -14.35 -7.93 -8.26
N SER A 74 -14.31 -7.87 -9.60
CA SER A 74 -13.34 -8.60 -10.43
C SER A 74 -11.87 -8.23 -10.19
N ARG A 75 -11.58 -7.02 -9.66
CA ARG A 75 -10.21 -6.55 -9.37
C ARG A 75 -9.68 -7.08 -8.04
N THR A 76 -10.57 -7.50 -7.14
CA THR A 76 -10.27 -8.11 -5.83
C THR A 76 -10.37 -9.63 -5.85
N SER A 77 -10.87 -10.21 -6.93
CA SER A 77 -10.91 -11.65 -7.12
C SER A 77 -9.49 -12.18 -7.36
N THR A 78 -8.72 -12.40 -6.30
CA THR A 78 -7.56 -13.29 -6.36
C THR A 78 -8.09 -14.67 -6.75
N LYS A 79 -7.81 -15.09 -7.99
CA LYS A 79 -7.88 -16.51 -8.33
C LYS A 79 -7.11 -17.25 -7.23
N ASN A 80 -7.75 -18.21 -6.58
CA ASN A 80 -7.11 -19.08 -5.62
C ASN A 80 -5.76 -19.49 -6.23
N ALA A 81 -4.68 -19.25 -5.49
CA ALA A 81 -3.38 -19.77 -5.85
C ALA A 81 -3.49 -21.29 -5.78
N ASP A 82 -3.80 -21.93 -6.91
CA ASP A 82 -3.63 -23.37 -7.11
C ASP A 82 -2.13 -23.69 -6.98
N GLU A 83 -1.75 -24.23 -5.83
CA GLU A 83 -0.60 -25.14 -5.66
C GLU A 83 -1.07 -26.40 -4.92
#